data_AF-A0A6A7N4V1-F1
#
_entry.id   AF-A0A6A7N4V1-F1
#
_cell.length_a   1.000
_cell.length_b   1.000
_cell.length_c   1.000
_cell.angle_alpha   90.00
_cell.angle_beta   90.00
_cell.angle_gamma   90.00
#
_symmetry.space_group_name_H-M   'P 1'
#
loop_
_entity.id
_entity.type
_entity.pdbx_description
1 polymer ?
#
loop_
_entity_poly.entity_id
_entity_poly.type
_entity_poly.pdbx_seq_one_letter_code
_entity_poly.pdbx_strand_id
1 'polypeptide(L)'
;MQTKKFGASCQTLNWLKSGEEKHWFHLPGLTARSTWMASHGLPIPPPNEATDFEHLCLELFKRSWNDSQAQLYGVKGQNQSGIDIVGRPNSGLEVHAVQCKVRSKRLAFSEVLSDIARADQMQPRLSHLVFATTARRDASLQSQVLALTLERSAQGKYPISIMAWDDLTALLAMHIDIARLHFPIYFDNVRTEGDGLVNVNVRAANSQRSERLRMLVSKLNGNHSDCLTVSEIAELLGIEKITELDDYFSGADEPSIELLKKIGDLFCINAEWIVHGKGSPFYHSEPFFPEAYQALPLIRSSTPEEVIFVRCGSEQGECVIVLKYNDWKFHRLNTYCHVSAHVGGTGSAQLLSLYNLIRELSKPHSNMYCVGETLNPREFDELLNGEVAPGSVLGKRGSRMPWWDALLDIEYKHATATHYLDLYGAALVDAHRVIREQIVKTTK
;
A
#
# COMPACT_ATOMS: atom_id res chain seq x y z
N MET A 1 -18.61 27.71 49.93
CA MET A 1 -18.15 28.06 48.57
C MET A 1 -19.04 27.34 47.57
N GLN A 2 -19.75 28.10 46.73
CA GLN A 2 -20.92 27.67 45.97
C GLN A 2 -20.58 26.84 44.72
N THR A 3 -21.22 25.68 44.57
CA THR A 3 -21.42 25.02 43.28
C THR A 3 -22.57 25.69 42.54
N LYS A 4 -22.29 26.44 41.47
CA LYS A 4 -23.34 26.99 40.59
C LYS A 4 -23.88 25.90 39.66
N LYS A 5 -25.10 25.46 39.94
CA LYS A 5 -26.02 24.90 38.94
C LYS A 5 -26.44 26.05 38.02
N PHE A 6 -26.19 25.93 36.72
CA PHE A 6 -26.94 26.71 35.73
C PHE A 6 -28.00 25.80 35.12
N GLY A 7 -29.26 26.16 35.34
CA GLY A 7 -30.41 25.51 34.75
C GLY A 7 -30.52 25.85 33.27
N ALA A 8 -30.72 24.82 32.45
CA ALA A 8 -31.18 25.00 31.08
C ALA A 8 -32.63 25.51 31.14
N SER A 9 -32.83 26.75 30.67
CA SER A 9 -34.16 27.34 30.53
C SER A 9 -34.87 26.75 29.29
N CYS A 10 -36.18 26.66 29.44
CA CYS A 10 -37.12 25.92 28.62
C CYS A 10 -37.41 26.58 27.25
N GLN A 11 -36.41 26.72 26.38
CA GLN A 11 -36.61 27.21 25.00
C GLN A 11 -36.12 26.25 23.90
N THR A 12 -35.48 25.13 24.23
CA THR A 12 -34.93 24.19 23.22
C THR A 12 -35.93 23.11 22.76
N LEU A 13 -37.16 23.09 23.29
CA LEU A 13 -38.14 22.01 23.05
C LEU A 13 -39.18 22.27 21.95
N ASN A 14 -39.07 23.39 21.20
CA ASN A 14 -40.00 23.70 20.10
C ASN A 14 -39.46 23.42 18.69
N TRP A 15 -38.20 22.99 18.54
CA TRP A 15 -37.64 22.63 17.22
C TRP A 15 -37.98 21.20 16.77
N LEU A 16 -38.53 20.36 17.65
CA LEU A 16 -38.99 19.00 17.35
C LEU A 16 -40.45 18.92 16.85
N LYS A 17 -41.13 20.07 16.66
CA LYS A 17 -42.54 20.12 16.24
C LYS A 17 -42.79 20.66 14.84
N SER A 18 -41.78 21.22 14.16
CA SER A 18 -41.85 21.47 12.71
C SER A 18 -41.29 20.26 11.99
N GLY A 19 -42.17 19.36 11.55
CA GLY A 19 -41.83 18.13 10.82
C GLY A 19 -41.25 18.38 9.42
N GLU A 20 -40.12 19.08 9.34
CA GLU A 20 -39.24 19.08 8.17
C GLU A 20 -37.93 18.40 8.56
N GLU A 21 -37.93 17.07 8.54
CA GLU A 21 -36.69 16.30 8.47
C GLU A 21 -36.03 16.58 7.11
N LYS A 22 -35.22 17.63 7.02
CA LYS A 22 -34.19 17.72 5.97
C LYS A 22 -33.05 16.78 6.34
N HIS A 23 -33.28 15.48 6.18
CA HIS A 23 -32.21 14.50 6.10
C HIS A 23 -31.35 14.87 4.89
N TRP A 24 -30.15 15.38 5.13
CA TRP A 24 -29.20 15.80 4.09
C TRP A 24 -28.70 14.67 3.19
N PHE A 25 -29.12 13.43 3.44
CA PHE A 25 -29.01 12.29 2.53
C PHE A 25 -30.30 11.47 2.59
N HIS A 26 -31.22 11.71 1.64
CA HIS A 26 -32.27 10.76 1.33
C HIS A 26 -31.80 9.96 0.12
N LEU A 27 -31.39 8.70 0.34
CA LEU A 27 -31.00 7.74 -0.71
C LEU A 27 -32.25 6.91 -1.08
N PRO A 28 -32.92 7.16 -2.22
CA PRO A 28 -34.06 6.34 -2.63
C PRO A 28 -33.57 5.05 -3.29
N GLY A 29 -34.23 3.92 -3.01
CA GLY A 29 -34.18 2.74 -3.89
C GLY A 29 -33.21 1.63 -3.50
N LEU A 30 -33.24 1.16 -2.26
CA LEU A 30 -32.71 -0.17 -1.91
C LEU A 30 -33.73 -1.22 -2.31
N THR A 31 -33.46 -2.01 -3.36
CA THR A 31 -33.98 -3.40 -3.46
C THR A 31 -33.46 -4.22 -4.65
N ALA A 32 -32.80 -3.66 -5.68
CA ALA A 32 -32.38 -4.51 -6.81
C ALA A 32 -31.02 -4.20 -7.48
N ARG A 33 -30.33 -3.10 -7.12
CA ARG A 33 -29.04 -2.73 -7.73
C ARG A 33 -27.84 -2.67 -6.76
N SER A 34 -28.08 -2.77 -5.45
CA SER A 34 -27.04 -2.80 -4.41
C SER A 34 -26.27 -4.13 -4.32
N THR A 35 -26.68 -5.13 -5.10
CA THR A 35 -26.12 -6.49 -5.04
C THR A 35 -24.80 -6.64 -5.76
N TRP A 36 -24.38 -5.74 -6.67
CA TRP A 36 -23.15 -5.92 -7.45
C TRP A 36 -21.89 -5.94 -6.57
N MET A 37 -21.64 -4.90 -5.76
CA MET A 37 -20.47 -4.90 -4.86
C MET A 37 -20.60 -5.90 -3.71
N ALA A 38 -21.82 -6.15 -3.22
CA ALA A 38 -22.08 -7.12 -2.16
C ALA A 38 -21.87 -8.58 -2.62
N SER A 39 -21.92 -8.85 -3.94
CA SER A 39 -21.73 -10.19 -4.53
C SER A 39 -20.34 -10.42 -5.14
N HIS A 40 -19.56 -9.36 -5.44
CA HIS A 40 -18.26 -9.48 -6.13
C HIS A 40 -17.02 -9.30 -5.23
N GLY A 41 -17.19 -9.02 -3.94
CA GLY A 41 -16.21 -9.30 -2.88
C GLY A 41 -14.83 -8.60 -2.94
N LEU A 42 -14.54 -7.77 -3.94
CA LEU A 42 -13.28 -7.03 -4.03
C LEU A 42 -13.47 -5.61 -3.46
N PRO A 43 -12.79 -5.24 -2.36
CA PRO A 43 -12.75 -3.85 -1.93
C PRO A 43 -11.95 -3.05 -2.96
N ILE A 44 -12.60 -2.11 -3.65
CA ILE A 44 -11.91 -1.14 -4.51
C ILE A 44 -10.89 -0.42 -3.62
N PRO A 45 -9.58 -0.46 -3.91
CA PRO A 45 -8.61 0.24 -3.10
C PRO A 45 -8.77 1.75 -3.30
N PRO A 46 -8.53 2.55 -2.25
CA PRO A 46 -8.52 3.99 -2.41
C PRO A 46 -7.42 4.43 -3.39
N PRO A 47 -7.64 5.50 -4.15
CA PRO A 47 -6.56 6.15 -4.90
C PRO A 47 -5.43 6.61 -3.96
N ASN A 48 -4.19 6.39 -4.37
CA ASN A 48 -3.01 6.81 -3.59
C ASN A 48 -2.51 8.22 -3.98
N GLU A 49 -2.93 8.73 -5.14
CA GLU A 49 -2.59 10.06 -5.62
C GLU A 49 -3.73 11.04 -5.36
N ALA A 50 -3.36 12.24 -4.86
CA ALA A 50 -4.34 13.27 -4.50
C ALA A 50 -5.17 13.73 -5.70
N THR A 51 -4.53 13.90 -6.86
CA THR A 51 -5.19 14.33 -8.09
C THR A 51 -6.23 13.31 -8.56
N ASP A 52 -5.91 12.02 -8.57
CA ASP A 52 -6.86 10.97 -8.95
C ASP A 52 -8.04 10.91 -7.98
N PHE A 53 -7.76 11.08 -6.67
CA PHE A 53 -8.80 11.11 -5.65
C PHE A 53 -9.73 12.33 -5.78
N GLU A 54 -9.19 13.51 -6.08
CA GLU A 54 -9.96 14.72 -6.35
C GLU A 54 -10.87 14.55 -7.57
N HIS A 55 -10.36 13.99 -8.67
CA HIS A 55 -11.14 13.71 -9.87
C HIS A 55 -12.25 12.69 -9.63
N LEU A 56 -11.96 11.61 -8.89
CA LEU A 56 -12.97 10.63 -8.47
C LEU A 56 -14.07 11.28 -7.63
N CYS A 57 -13.70 12.07 -6.63
CA CYS A 57 -14.65 12.79 -5.79
C CYS A 57 -15.49 13.75 -6.62
N LEU A 58 -14.89 14.48 -7.57
CA LEU A 58 -15.62 15.40 -8.44
C LEU A 58 -16.76 14.69 -9.17
N GLU A 59 -16.50 13.56 -9.82
CA GLU A 59 -17.54 12.82 -10.55
C GLU A 59 -18.62 12.27 -9.62
N LEU A 60 -18.23 11.74 -8.46
CA LEU A 60 -19.19 11.29 -7.44
C LEU A 60 -20.09 12.43 -6.93
N PHE A 61 -19.52 13.61 -6.66
CA PHE A 61 -20.28 14.75 -6.16
C PHE A 61 -21.09 15.45 -7.25
N LYS A 62 -20.66 15.49 -8.52
CA LYS A 62 -21.50 15.91 -9.65
C LYS A 62 -22.79 15.09 -9.69
N ARG A 63 -22.66 13.77 -9.55
CA ARG A 63 -23.80 12.84 -9.53
C ARG A 63 -24.65 12.99 -8.27
N SER A 64 -24.02 13.02 -7.10
CA SER A 64 -24.72 13.08 -5.79
C SER A 64 -25.46 14.40 -5.59
N TRP A 65 -24.89 15.51 -6.07
CA TRP A 65 -25.51 16.83 -6.00
C TRP A 65 -26.43 17.12 -7.18
N ASN A 66 -26.49 16.25 -8.20
CA ASN A 66 -27.18 16.51 -9.44
C ASN A 66 -26.77 17.88 -10.04
N ASP A 67 -25.46 18.12 -10.07
CA ASP A 67 -24.85 19.36 -10.56
C ASP A 67 -23.74 19.04 -11.55
N SER A 68 -24.04 19.17 -12.84
CA SER A 68 -23.05 19.00 -13.91
C SER A 68 -21.98 20.11 -13.93
N GLN A 69 -22.20 21.22 -13.23
CA GLN A 69 -21.31 22.39 -13.18
C GLN A 69 -20.37 22.36 -11.97
N ALA A 70 -20.42 21.32 -11.13
CA ALA A 70 -19.43 21.15 -10.08
C ALA A 70 -18.03 21.00 -10.72
N GLN A 71 -17.03 21.59 -10.08
CA GLN A 71 -15.67 21.72 -10.64
C GLN A 71 -14.60 21.67 -9.55
N LEU A 72 -13.37 21.33 -9.96
CA LEU A 72 -12.20 21.56 -9.13
C LEU A 72 -12.01 23.05 -8.89
N TYR A 73 -11.60 23.43 -7.68
CA TYR A 73 -11.52 24.82 -7.24
C TYR A 73 -10.07 25.32 -7.22
N GLY A 74 -9.68 26.08 -8.25
CA GLY A 74 -8.35 26.69 -8.37
C GLY A 74 -7.25 25.73 -8.85
N VAL A 75 -6.00 26.20 -8.87
CA VAL A 75 -4.82 25.39 -9.24
C VAL A 75 -3.79 25.31 -8.11
N LYS A 76 -2.98 24.24 -8.10
CA LYS A 76 -1.88 24.04 -7.14
C LYS A 76 -1.01 25.31 -7.04
N GLY A 77 -0.87 25.83 -5.81
CA GLY A 77 -0.07 27.02 -5.50
C GLY A 77 -0.87 28.31 -5.32
N GLN A 78 -2.18 28.30 -5.56
CA GLN A 78 -3.07 29.41 -5.19
C GLN A 78 -3.58 29.24 -3.74
N ASN A 79 -3.98 30.35 -3.11
CA ASN A 79 -4.66 30.29 -1.81
C ASN A 79 -6.10 29.78 -2.01
N GLN A 80 -6.26 28.46 -2.04
CA GLN A 80 -7.53 27.78 -2.32
C GLN A 80 -8.42 27.61 -1.07
N SER A 81 -8.08 28.27 0.04
CA SER A 81 -8.81 28.17 1.32
C SER A 81 -9.08 26.73 1.81
N GLY A 82 -8.32 25.75 1.32
CA GLY A 82 -8.53 24.33 1.63
C GLY A 82 -9.78 23.72 1.00
N ILE A 83 -10.24 24.22 -0.15
CA ILE A 83 -11.35 23.62 -0.90
C ILE A 83 -10.82 23.09 -2.22
N ASP A 84 -11.13 21.82 -2.52
CA ASP A 84 -10.69 21.19 -3.77
C ASP A 84 -11.82 21.12 -4.80
N ILE A 85 -13.08 20.97 -4.36
CA ILE A 85 -14.25 20.91 -5.25
C ILE A 85 -15.32 21.88 -4.75
N VAL A 86 -15.98 22.57 -5.68
CA VAL A 86 -17.19 23.36 -5.43
C VAL A 86 -18.32 22.94 -6.35
N GLY A 87 -19.55 23.00 -5.85
CA GLY A 87 -20.75 22.72 -6.62
C GLY A 87 -21.99 23.36 -6.00
N ARG A 88 -23.09 23.29 -6.74
CA ARG A 88 -24.40 23.85 -6.39
C ARG A 88 -25.46 22.76 -6.52
N PRO A 89 -25.87 22.11 -5.43
CA PRO A 89 -26.84 21.02 -5.47
C PRO A 89 -28.11 21.40 -6.22
N ASN A 90 -28.53 20.52 -7.15
CA ASN A 90 -29.66 20.72 -8.05
C ASN A 90 -29.62 22.06 -8.79
N SER A 91 -28.43 22.58 -9.08
CA SER A 91 -28.21 23.93 -9.66
C SER A 91 -28.81 25.08 -8.83
N GLY A 92 -28.97 24.89 -7.52
CA GLY A 92 -29.49 25.89 -6.59
C GLY A 92 -28.52 27.04 -6.29
N LEU A 93 -28.89 27.87 -5.30
CA LEU A 93 -28.06 28.98 -4.82
C LEU A 93 -27.10 28.57 -3.69
N GLU A 94 -27.26 27.37 -3.14
CA GLU A 94 -26.40 26.84 -2.09
C GLU A 94 -25.04 26.45 -2.67
N VAL A 95 -23.96 26.80 -1.97
CA VAL A 95 -22.60 26.47 -2.38
C VAL A 95 -22.07 25.37 -1.50
N HIS A 96 -21.89 24.19 -2.06
CA HIS A 96 -21.30 23.05 -1.37
C HIS A 96 -19.84 22.90 -1.78
N ALA A 97 -19.02 22.47 -0.84
CA ALA A 97 -17.61 22.26 -1.06
C ALA A 97 -17.14 20.90 -0.55
N VAL A 98 -16.06 20.40 -1.16
CA VAL A 98 -15.35 19.20 -0.71
C VAL A 98 -13.88 19.52 -0.50
N GLN A 99 -13.33 19.07 0.62
CA GLN A 99 -11.89 18.93 0.83
C GLN A 99 -11.56 17.43 0.80
N CYS A 100 -10.71 17.05 -0.14
CA CYS A 100 -10.20 15.71 -0.39
C CYS A 100 -8.90 15.49 0.41
N LYS A 101 -8.81 14.35 1.11
CA LYS A 101 -7.62 13.97 1.90
C LYS A 101 -7.23 12.52 1.66
N VAL A 102 -6.13 12.32 0.93
CA VAL A 102 -5.49 11.00 0.83
C VAL A 102 -4.71 10.71 2.11
N ARG A 103 -5.12 9.67 2.85
CA ARG A 103 -4.53 9.18 4.10
C ARG A 103 -4.50 7.65 4.09
N SER A 104 -3.38 7.07 4.50
CA SER A 104 -3.20 5.61 4.60
C SER A 104 -3.73 5.00 5.89
N LYS A 105 -3.79 5.77 6.99
CA LYS A 105 -4.21 5.30 8.31
C LYS A 105 -5.44 6.03 8.83
N ARG A 106 -5.31 7.32 9.15
CA ARG A 106 -6.37 8.15 9.74
C ARG A 106 -6.27 9.60 9.28
N LEU A 107 -7.41 10.30 9.31
CA LEU A 107 -7.48 11.76 9.24
C LEU A 107 -7.57 12.30 10.68
N ALA A 108 -6.69 13.22 11.08
CA ALA A 108 -6.76 13.78 12.43
C ALA A 108 -7.80 14.92 12.51
N PHE A 109 -8.49 15.03 13.64
CA PHE A 109 -9.47 16.10 13.86
C PHE A 109 -8.84 17.50 13.85
N SER A 110 -7.57 17.64 14.24
CA SER A 110 -6.82 18.89 14.13
C SER A 110 -6.66 19.36 12.68
N GLU A 111 -6.54 18.43 11.73
CA GLU A 111 -6.49 18.74 10.30
C GLU A 111 -7.85 19.29 9.82
N VAL A 112 -8.95 18.64 10.24
CA VAL A 112 -10.32 19.10 9.97
C VAL A 112 -10.53 20.53 10.49
N LEU A 113 -10.11 20.81 11.74
CA LEU A 113 -10.21 22.16 12.32
C LEU A 113 -9.40 23.20 11.54
N SER A 114 -8.18 22.85 11.11
CA SER A 114 -7.33 23.74 10.31
C SER A 114 -7.95 24.05 8.95
N ASP A 115 -8.53 23.05 8.29
CA ASP A 115 -9.19 23.20 7.01
C ASP A 115 -10.45 24.06 7.12
N ILE A 116 -11.26 23.87 8.18
CA ILE A 116 -12.44 24.72 8.46
C ILE A 116 -12.05 26.17 8.64
N ALA A 117 -10.96 26.45 9.37
CA ALA A 117 -10.50 27.83 9.60
C ALA A 117 -10.10 28.54 8.29
N ARG A 118 -9.64 27.78 7.29
CA ARG A 118 -9.36 28.30 5.93
C ARG A 118 -10.65 28.44 5.13
N ALA A 119 -11.52 27.43 5.15
CA ALA A 119 -12.79 27.43 4.42
C ALA A 119 -13.77 28.53 4.91
N ASP A 120 -13.74 28.88 6.20
CA ASP A 120 -14.52 29.98 6.79
C ASP A 120 -14.19 31.35 6.14
N GLN A 121 -13.07 31.48 5.41
CA GLN A 121 -12.66 32.70 4.71
C GLN A 121 -13.12 32.75 3.25
N MET A 122 -13.72 31.68 2.74
CA MET A 122 -14.14 31.58 1.34
C MET A 122 -15.28 32.55 1.02
N GLN A 123 -15.24 33.13 -0.19
CA GLN A 123 -16.34 33.89 -0.78
C GLN A 123 -16.68 33.31 -2.17
N PRO A 124 -17.96 33.01 -2.46
CA PRO A 124 -19.13 33.15 -1.59
C PRO A 124 -19.12 32.20 -0.39
N ARG A 125 -19.91 32.54 0.64
CA ARG A 125 -20.06 31.73 1.85
C ARG A 125 -20.62 30.35 1.52
N LEU A 126 -20.00 29.31 2.09
CA LEU A 126 -20.44 27.93 1.95
C LEU A 126 -21.76 27.66 2.69
N SER A 127 -22.54 26.74 2.12
CA SER A 127 -23.74 26.14 2.71
C SER A 127 -23.45 24.79 3.35
N HIS A 128 -22.44 24.05 2.89
CA HIS A 128 -21.99 22.78 3.47
C HIS A 128 -20.55 22.46 3.04
N LEU A 129 -19.77 21.84 3.93
CA LEU A 129 -18.42 21.36 3.65
C LEU A 129 -18.29 19.87 3.95
N VAL A 130 -17.84 19.09 2.96
CA VAL A 130 -17.58 17.66 3.08
C VAL A 130 -16.08 17.39 3.14
N PHE A 131 -15.65 16.60 4.11
CA PHE A 131 -14.31 16.04 4.18
C PHE A 131 -14.32 14.64 3.56
N ALA A 132 -13.90 14.50 2.31
CA ALA A 132 -13.75 13.22 1.65
C ALA A 132 -12.35 12.66 1.92
N THR A 133 -12.23 11.41 2.37
CA THR A 133 -10.91 10.83 2.68
C THR A 133 -10.79 9.37 2.27
N THR A 134 -9.58 8.97 1.89
CA THR A 134 -9.22 7.57 1.63
C THR A 134 -8.99 6.74 2.90
N ALA A 135 -8.96 7.38 4.07
CA ALA A 135 -8.93 6.66 5.34
C ALA A 135 -10.24 5.90 5.58
N ARG A 136 -10.17 4.81 6.35
CA ARG A 136 -11.34 4.05 6.79
C ARG A 136 -12.14 4.84 7.83
N ARG A 137 -13.39 4.46 8.05
CA ARG A 137 -14.25 5.05 9.09
C ARG A 137 -13.56 4.99 10.46
N ASP A 138 -13.58 6.13 11.16
CA ASP A 138 -13.08 6.29 12.52
C ASP A 138 -14.21 6.85 13.40
N ALA A 139 -14.68 6.04 14.35
CA ALA A 139 -15.79 6.39 15.23
C ALA A 139 -15.49 7.60 16.13
N SER A 140 -14.23 7.80 16.52
CA SER A 140 -13.81 8.95 17.34
C SER A 140 -13.88 10.23 16.53
N LEU A 141 -13.32 10.21 15.31
CA LEU A 141 -13.37 11.35 14.40
C LEU A 141 -14.82 11.67 13.99
N GLN A 142 -15.62 10.67 13.64
CA GLN A 142 -17.04 10.86 13.29
C GLN A 142 -17.83 11.52 14.42
N SER A 143 -17.59 11.09 15.67
CA SER A 143 -18.24 11.66 16.85
C SER A 143 -17.82 13.12 17.08
N GLN A 144 -16.53 13.43 16.89
CA GLN A 144 -16.00 14.79 17.00
C GLN A 144 -16.54 15.71 15.90
N VAL A 145 -16.58 15.24 14.66
CA VAL A 145 -17.15 15.97 13.51
C VAL A 145 -18.64 16.23 13.73
N LEU A 146 -19.42 15.22 14.17
CA LEU A 146 -20.84 15.38 14.45
C LEU A 146 -21.12 16.44 15.53
N ALA A 147 -20.38 16.39 16.64
CA ALA A 147 -20.50 17.38 17.72
C ALA A 147 -20.19 18.79 17.20
N LEU A 148 -19.11 18.94 16.42
CA LEU A 148 -18.72 20.22 15.83
C LEU A 148 -19.77 20.73 14.83
N THR A 149 -20.38 19.86 14.03
CA THR A 149 -21.44 20.23 13.08
C THR A 149 -22.66 20.80 13.80
N LEU A 150 -23.09 20.18 14.90
CA LEU A 150 -24.19 20.68 15.73
C LEU A 150 -23.86 22.03 16.34
N GLU A 151 -22.66 22.19 16.90
CA GLU A 151 -22.19 23.46 17.47
C GLU A 151 -22.18 24.58 16.43
N ARG A 152 -21.57 24.32 15.25
CA ARG A 152 -21.50 25.29 14.15
C ARG A 152 -22.89 25.69 13.66
N SER A 153 -23.80 24.73 13.52
CA SER A 153 -25.17 24.99 13.09
C SER A 153 -25.92 25.88 14.09
N ALA A 154 -25.72 25.68 15.40
CA ALA A 154 -26.29 26.55 16.44
C ALA A 154 -25.74 27.99 16.40
N GLN A 155 -24.51 28.17 15.92
CA GLN A 155 -23.90 29.49 15.66
C GLN A 155 -24.30 30.09 14.31
N GLY A 156 -25.22 29.44 13.58
CA GLY A 156 -25.63 29.85 12.24
C GLY A 156 -24.52 29.70 11.20
N LYS A 157 -23.46 28.93 11.47
CA LYS A 157 -22.42 28.54 10.49
C LYS A 157 -22.87 27.33 9.67
N TYR A 158 -22.23 27.11 8.53
CA TYR A 158 -22.53 25.95 7.70
C TYR A 158 -22.12 24.64 8.40
N PRO A 159 -22.93 23.57 8.27
CA PRO A 159 -22.59 22.25 8.77
C PRO A 159 -21.38 21.67 8.02
N ILE A 160 -20.74 20.68 8.64
CA ILE A 160 -19.70 19.87 8.02
C ILE A 160 -20.08 18.39 8.06
N SER A 161 -19.46 17.59 7.18
CA SER A 161 -19.58 16.13 7.22
C SER A 161 -18.27 15.47 6.82
N ILE A 162 -18.13 14.19 7.13
CA ILE A 162 -16.98 13.37 6.72
C ILE A 162 -17.48 12.16 5.93
N MET A 163 -16.82 11.88 4.81
CA MET A 163 -17.03 10.69 4.00
C MET A 163 -15.72 9.92 3.94
N ALA A 164 -15.66 8.82 4.69
CA ALA A 164 -14.53 7.90 4.67
C ALA A 164 -14.55 7.05 3.39
N TRP A 165 -13.49 6.29 3.16
CA TRP A 165 -13.39 5.45 1.98
C TRP A 165 -14.54 4.44 1.88
N ASP A 166 -14.99 3.91 3.01
CA ASP A 166 -16.15 3.02 3.08
C ASP A 166 -17.45 3.70 2.56
N ASP A 167 -17.62 5.00 2.81
CA ASP A 167 -18.79 5.78 2.36
C ASP A 167 -18.70 6.09 0.87
N LEU A 168 -17.52 6.47 0.39
CA LEU A 168 -17.26 6.74 -1.03
C LEU A 168 -17.39 5.46 -1.87
N THR A 169 -16.95 4.32 -1.33
CA THR A 169 -17.17 3.01 -1.95
C THR A 169 -18.66 2.71 -2.07
N ALA A 170 -19.46 3.00 -1.04
CA ALA A 170 -20.92 2.84 -1.11
C ALA A 170 -21.55 3.74 -2.19
N LEU A 171 -21.04 4.97 -2.40
CA LEU A 171 -21.46 5.81 -3.52
C LEU A 171 -21.06 5.22 -4.88
N LEU A 172 -19.85 4.69 -5.01
CA LEU A 172 -19.38 4.02 -6.23
C LEU A 172 -20.26 2.82 -6.60
N ALA A 173 -20.76 2.08 -5.60
CA ALA A 173 -21.73 1.01 -5.80
C ALA A 173 -22.97 1.45 -6.56
N MET A 174 -23.43 2.67 -6.28
CA MET A 174 -24.63 3.24 -6.86
C MET A 174 -24.38 3.88 -8.23
N HIS A 175 -23.11 4.15 -8.56
CA HIS A 175 -22.68 4.84 -9.78
C HIS A 175 -21.61 4.01 -10.50
N ILE A 176 -22.03 2.85 -10.97
CA ILE A 176 -21.16 1.86 -11.59
C ILE A 176 -20.37 2.42 -12.77
N ASP A 177 -20.95 3.35 -13.53
CA ASP A 177 -20.33 4.04 -14.66
C ASP A 177 -19.11 4.86 -14.24
N ILE A 178 -19.20 5.56 -13.10
CA ILE A 178 -18.09 6.30 -12.50
C ILE A 178 -17.04 5.31 -11.98
N ALA A 179 -17.49 4.22 -11.36
CA ALA A 179 -16.58 3.17 -10.91
C ALA A 179 -15.80 2.57 -12.10
N ARG A 180 -16.44 2.30 -13.25
CA ARG A 180 -15.73 1.85 -14.47
C ARG A 180 -14.72 2.86 -14.97
N LEU A 181 -15.07 4.14 -14.97
CA LEU A 181 -14.20 5.20 -15.48
C LEU A 181 -12.91 5.34 -14.67
N HIS A 182 -13.01 5.33 -13.34
CA HIS A 182 -11.87 5.56 -12.46
C HIS A 182 -11.13 4.29 -12.06
N PHE A 183 -11.80 3.14 -12.19
CA PHE A 183 -11.26 1.83 -11.81
C PHE A 183 -11.43 0.82 -12.95
N PRO A 184 -11.05 1.15 -14.21
CA PRO A 184 -11.37 0.33 -15.39
C PRO A 184 -10.87 -1.12 -15.27
N ILE A 185 -9.74 -1.33 -14.61
CA ILE A 185 -9.18 -2.66 -14.31
C ILE A 185 -10.14 -3.56 -13.51
N TYR A 186 -11.09 -2.98 -12.76
CA TYR A 186 -12.09 -3.71 -11.98
C TYR A 186 -13.39 -3.96 -12.77
N PHE A 187 -13.55 -3.42 -13.98
CA PHE A 187 -14.82 -3.37 -14.70
C PHE A 187 -14.78 -3.74 -16.20
N ASP A 188 -13.62 -3.69 -16.86
CA ASP A 188 -13.52 -3.76 -18.34
C ASP A 188 -13.71 -5.16 -18.97
N ASN A 189 -14.10 -6.17 -18.21
CA ASN A 189 -14.39 -7.51 -18.73
C ASN A 189 -15.89 -7.83 -18.89
N VAL A 190 -16.78 -6.83 -18.87
CA VAL A 190 -18.22 -7.05 -19.12
C VAL A 190 -18.58 -6.71 -20.57
N ARG A 191 -18.32 -7.63 -21.51
CA ARG A 191 -19.06 -7.65 -22.79
C ARG A 191 -20.43 -8.28 -22.55
N THR A 192 -21.47 -7.58 -22.96
CA THR A 192 -22.86 -8.01 -22.88
C THR A 192 -23.10 -9.19 -23.79
N GLU A 193 -23.43 -10.35 -23.23
CA GLU A 193 -24.42 -11.26 -23.80
C GLU A 193 -24.95 -12.19 -22.71
N GLY A 194 -26.26 -12.43 -22.75
CA GLY A 194 -27.03 -13.03 -21.68
C GLY A 194 -26.67 -14.50 -21.44
N ASP A 195 -26.47 -14.85 -20.18
CA ASP A 195 -27.08 -16.03 -19.55
C ASP A 195 -26.68 -16.14 -18.07
N GLY A 196 -27.70 -16.22 -17.21
CA GLY A 196 -27.72 -16.94 -15.94
C GLY A 196 -26.71 -16.58 -14.85
N LEU A 197 -27.23 -16.21 -13.68
CA LEU A 197 -26.53 -15.96 -12.39
C LEU A 197 -25.44 -16.98 -11.98
N VAL A 198 -25.39 -18.18 -12.57
CA VAL A 198 -24.36 -19.21 -12.33
C VAL A 198 -23.03 -18.85 -13.01
N ASN A 199 -23.06 -18.20 -14.18
CA ASN A 199 -21.88 -17.79 -14.94
C ASN A 199 -21.13 -16.62 -14.28
N VAL A 200 -21.82 -15.82 -13.47
CA VAL A 200 -21.26 -14.61 -12.83
C VAL A 200 -20.27 -14.96 -11.71
N ASN A 201 -20.55 -15.97 -10.89
CA ASN A 201 -19.65 -16.37 -9.79
C ASN A 201 -18.39 -17.08 -10.28
N VAL A 202 -18.49 -17.91 -11.34
CA VAL A 202 -17.32 -18.54 -11.98
C VAL A 202 -16.45 -17.47 -12.66
N ARG A 203 -17.06 -16.53 -13.40
CA ARG A 203 -16.34 -15.42 -14.04
C ARG A 203 -15.73 -14.43 -13.04
N ALA A 204 -16.36 -14.20 -11.87
CA ALA A 204 -15.81 -13.36 -10.80
C ALA A 204 -14.65 -14.03 -10.03
N ALA A 205 -14.69 -15.35 -9.83
CA ALA A 205 -13.54 -16.08 -9.29
C ALA A 205 -12.39 -16.17 -10.31
N ASN A 206 -12.70 -16.31 -11.60
CA ASN A 206 -11.74 -16.25 -12.69
C ASN A 206 -11.15 -14.85 -12.83
N SER A 207 -11.95 -13.80 -12.62
CA SER A 207 -11.45 -12.42 -12.64
C SER A 207 -10.43 -12.17 -11.51
N GLN A 208 -10.64 -12.71 -10.30
CA GLN A 208 -9.66 -12.59 -9.20
C GLN A 208 -8.34 -13.31 -9.47
N ARG A 209 -8.36 -14.52 -10.07
CA ARG A 209 -7.14 -15.24 -10.45
C ARG A 209 -6.42 -14.57 -11.60
N SER A 210 -7.16 -14.16 -12.63
CA SER A 210 -6.61 -13.39 -13.76
C SER A 210 -6.00 -12.07 -13.29
N GLU A 211 -6.62 -11.39 -12.31
CA GLU A 211 -6.09 -10.15 -11.73
C GLU A 211 -4.78 -10.41 -11.00
N ARG A 212 -4.68 -11.47 -10.20
CA ARG A 212 -3.41 -11.83 -9.56
C ARG A 212 -2.32 -12.18 -10.58
N LEU A 213 -2.66 -12.84 -11.68
CA LEU A 213 -1.72 -13.09 -12.77
C LEU A 213 -1.23 -11.79 -13.42
N ARG A 214 -2.13 -10.84 -13.71
CA ARG A 214 -1.76 -9.51 -14.23
C ARG A 214 -0.92 -8.71 -13.23
N MET A 215 -1.33 -8.69 -11.96
CA MET A 215 -0.59 -8.05 -10.86
C MET A 215 0.80 -8.66 -10.70
N LEU A 216 0.93 -9.98 -10.81
CA LEU A 216 2.21 -10.67 -10.76
C LEU A 216 3.15 -10.14 -11.85
N VAL A 217 2.70 -10.14 -13.10
CA VAL A 217 3.52 -9.67 -14.23
C VAL A 217 3.86 -8.19 -14.09
N SER A 218 2.89 -7.37 -13.69
CA SER A 218 3.12 -5.95 -13.39
C SER A 218 4.21 -5.74 -12.33
N LYS A 219 4.18 -6.51 -11.23
CA LYS A 219 5.17 -6.41 -10.15
C LYS A 219 6.55 -6.92 -10.56
N LEU A 220 6.62 -8.02 -11.31
CA LEU A 220 7.87 -8.55 -11.86
C LEU A 220 8.51 -7.56 -12.83
N ASN A 221 7.71 -6.97 -13.71
CA ASN A 221 8.20 -6.01 -14.70
C ASN A 221 8.63 -4.70 -14.08
N GLY A 222 7.98 -4.22 -13.00
CA GLY A 222 8.39 -3.00 -12.31
C GLY A 222 8.75 -1.86 -13.27
N ASN A 223 10.01 -1.40 -13.22
CA ASN A 223 10.58 -0.40 -14.13
C ASN A 223 11.56 -0.99 -15.17
N HIS A 224 11.54 -2.31 -15.39
CA HIS A 224 12.40 -2.96 -16.38
C HIS A 224 12.08 -2.45 -17.79
N SER A 225 13.11 -2.17 -18.58
CA SER A 225 12.97 -1.74 -19.98
C SER A 225 12.57 -2.89 -20.92
N ASP A 226 12.87 -4.12 -20.51
CA ASP A 226 12.51 -5.34 -21.20
C ASP A 226 11.51 -6.08 -20.32
N CYS A 227 10.25 -6.09 -20.75
CA CYS A 227 9.12 -6.56 -19.94
C CYS A 227 8.86 -8.02 -20.24
N LEU A 228 8.78 -8.84 -19.19
CA LEU A 228 8.25 -10.19 -19.26
C LEU A 228 6.82 -10.17 -19.82
N THR A 229 6.64 -10.88 -20.93
CA THR A 229 5.37 -11.01 -21.66
C THR A 229 4.66 -12.33 -21.34
N VAL A 230 3.36 -12.39 -21.64
CA VAL A 230 2.58 -13.64 -21.49
C VAL A 230 3.14 -14.74 -22.39
N SER A 231 3.63 -14.41 -23.59
CA SER A 231 4.28 -15.37 -24.49
C SER A 231 5.56 -15.98 -23.91
N GLU A 232 6.41 -15.19 -23.25
CA GLU A 232 7.62 -15.71 -22.60
C GLU A 232 7.28 -16.57 -21.39
N ILE A 233 6.24 -16.20 -20.63
CA ILE A 233 5.75 -17.03 -19.53
C ILE A 233 5.21 -18.36 -20.06
N ALA A 234 4.45 -18.35 -21.15
CA ALA A 234 3.94 -19.56 -21.79
C ALA A 234 5.08 -20.47 -22.25
N GLU A 235 6.12 -19.90 -22.87
CA GLU A 235 7.32 -20.62 -23.27
C GLU A 235 8.04 -21.27 -22.07
N LEU A 236 8.26 -20.49 -20.99
CA LEU A 236 8.90 -21.00 -19.77
C LEU A 236 8.09 -22.11 -19.08
N LEU A 237 6.77 -22.09 -19.23
CA LEU A 237 5.87 -23.12 -18.70
C LEU A 237 5.71 -24.33 -19.63
N GLY A 238 6.25 -24.27 -20.85
CA GLY A 238 6.09 -25.30 -21.87
C GLY A 238 4.67 -25.41 -22.41
N ILE A 239 3.93 -24.30 -22.46
CA ILE A 239 2.57 -24.23 -23.01
C ILE A 239 2.66 -24.10 -24.54
N GLU A 240 2.09 -25.07 -25.26
CA GLU A 240 2.18 -25.13 -26.73
C GLU A 240 1.41 -24.00 -27.43
N LYS A 241 0.32 -23.51 -26.81
CA LYS A 241 -0.54 -22.46 -27.36
C LYS A 241 -0.63 -21.29 -26.40
N ILE A 242 -0.04 -20.16 -26.79
CA ILE A 242 -0.04 -18.93 -26.00
C ILE A 242 -1.48 -18.50 -25.62
N THR A 243 -2.45 -18.76 -26.51
CA THR A 243 -3.87 -18.45 -26.28
C THR A 243 -4.42 -19.08 -25.00
N GLU A 244 -3.93 -20.27 -24.61
CA GLU A 244 -4.36 -20.91 -23.35
C GLU A 244 -3.98 -20.06 -22.13
N LEU A 245 -2.79 -19.46 -22.15
CA LEU A 245 -2.36 -18.57 -21.08
C LEU A 245 -3.03 -17.19 -21.19
N ASP A 246 -3.18 -16.64 -22.41
CA ASP A 246 -3.91 -15.38 -22.64
C ASP A 246 -5.36 -15.44 -22.12
N ASP A 247 -6.03 -16.57 -22.28
CA ASP A 247 -7.40 -16.77 -21.78
C ASP A 247 -7.43 -16.71 -20.23
N TYR A 248 -6.40 -17.21 -19.55
CA TYR A 248 -6.28 -17.07 -18.09
C TYR A 248 -5.97 -15.63 -17.66
N PHE A 249 -5.11 -14.92 -18.41
CA PHE A 249 -4.75 -13.54 -18.13
C PHE A 249 -5.87 -12.55 -18.46
N SER A 250 -6.75 -12.85 -19.42
CA SER A 250 -7.94 -12.07 -19.73
C SER A 250 -9.14 -12.43 -18.85
N GLY A 251 -9.10 -13.59 -18.19
CA GLY A 251 -10.20 -14.14 -17.40
C GLY A 251 -11.28 -14.82 -18.25
N ALA A 252 -10.99 -15.11 -19.53
CA ALA A 252 -11.83 -15.91 -20.41
C ALA A 252 -11.89 -17.38 -19.96
N ASP A 253 -10.83 -17.90 -19.33
CA ASP A 253 -10.77 -19.25 -18.76
C ASP A 253 -10.08 -19.26 -17.37
N GLU A 254 -10.12 -20.40 -16.67
CA GLU A 254 -9.53 -20.58 -15.34
C GLU A 254 -8.24 -21.42 -15.39
N PRO A 255 -7.11 -20.92 -14.83
CA PRO A 255 -5.92 -21.74 -14.69
C PRO A 255 -6.14 -22.81 -13.61
N SER A 256 -5.67 -24.03 -13.87
CA SER A 256 -5.66 -25.08 -12.85
C SER A 256 -4.81 -24.67 -11.64
N ILE A 257 -5.13 -25.20 -10.45
CA ILE A 257 -4.31 -24.99 -9.24
C ILE A 257 -2.85 -25.42 -9.48
N GLU A 258 -2.66 -26.51 -10.24
CA GLU A 258 -1.33 -27.01 -10.58
C GLU A 258 -0.55 -26.01 -11.45
N LEU A 259 -1.21 -25.38 -12.43
CA LEU A 259 -0.60 -24.33 -13.23
C LEU A 259 -0.22 -23.10 -12.38
N LEU A 260 -1.11 -22.67 -11.47
CA LEU A 260 -0.83 -21.56 -10.57
C LEU A 260 0.38 -21.83 -9.67
N LYS A 261 0.51 -23.08 -9.17
CA LYS A 261 1.69 -23.50 -8.40
C LYS A 261 2.96 -23.49 -9.24
N LYS A 262 2.90 -24.01 -10.48
CA LYS A 262 4.04 -23.94 -11.42
C LYS A 262 4.49 -22.51 -11.70
N ILE A 263 3.54 -21.58 -11.91
CA ILE A 263 3.85 -20.15 -12.05
C ILE A 263 4.50 -19.63 -10.77
N GLY A 264 3.99 -20.03 -9.60
CA GLY A 264 4.57 -19.69 -8.31
C GLY A 264 6.02 -20.16 -8.17
N ASP A 265 6.32 -21.40 -8.54
CA ASP A 265 7.67 -21.96 -8.47
C ASP A 265 8.62 -21.33 -9.50
N LEU A 266 8.11 -20.97 -10.67
CA LEU A 266 8.88 -20.34 -11.74
C LEU A 266 9.43 -18.98 -11.30
N PHE A 267 8.60 -18.16 -10.65
CA PHE A 267 8.96 -16.79 -10.24
C PHE A 267 9.21 -16.62 -8.74
N CYS A 268 9.17 -17.71 -7.97
CA CYS A 268 9.28 -17.70 -6.51
C CYS A 268 8.20 -16.81 -5.83
N ILE A 269 6.95 -17.06 -6.19
CA ILE A 269 5.76 -16.39 -5.63
C ILE A 269 5.12 -17.26 -4.57
N ASN A 270 4.59 -16.62 -3.53
CA ASN A 270 3.83 -17.29 -2.49
C ASN A 270 2.62 -18.02 -3.09
N ALA A 271 2.59 -19.35 -2.93
CA ALA A 271 1.50 -20.21 -3.40
C ALA A 271 0.14 -19.85 -2.77
N GLU A 272 0.10 -19.50 -1.48
CA GLU A 272 -1.13 -19.05 -0.81
C GLU A 272 -1.64 -17.75 -1.40
N TRP A 273 -0.75 -16.86 -1.84
CA TRP A 273 -1.15 -15.62 -2.49
C TRP A 273 -1.69 -15.88 -3.89
N ILE A 274 -0.97 -16.61 -4.74
CA ILE A 274 -1.38 -16.78 -6.14
C ILE A 274 -2.63 -17.68 -6.26
N VAL A 275 -2.75 -18.72 -5.43
CA VAL A 275 -3.88 -19.66 -5.45
C VAL A 275 -5.07 -19.11 -4.67
N HIS A 276 -4.84 -18.56 -3.46
CA HIS A 276 -5.91 -18.23 -2.52
C HIS A 276 -6.05 -16.73 -2.20
N GLY A 277 -5.16 -15.87 -2.70
CA GLY A 277 -5.16 -14.43 -2.41
C GLY A 277 -4.75 -14.11 -0.96
N LYS A 278 -4.04 -15.00 -0.27
CA LYS A 278 -3.64 -14.83 1.13
C LYS A 278 -2.17 -14.45 1.25
N GLY A 279 -1.88 -13.50 2.15
CA GLY A 279 -0.51 -13.02 2.37
C GLY A 279 -0.04 -12.06 1.28
N SER A 280 1.28 -11.99 1.08
CA SER A 280 1.93 -11.12 0.09
C SER A 280 2.63 -11.97 -0.98
N PRO A 281 2.69 -11.49 -2.24
CA PRO A 281 3.22 -12.28 -3.36
C PRO A 281 4.67 -12.72 -3.17
N PHE A 282 5.52 -11.90 -2.54
CA PHE A 282 6.94 -12.18 -2.34
C PHE A 282 7.29 -12.49 -0.88
N TYR A 283 6.31 -12.95 -0.09
CA TYR A 283 6.52 -13.40 1.29
C TYR A 283 6.25 -14.90 1.41
N HIS A 284 7.27 -15.70 1.72
CA HIS A 284 7.17 -17.16 1.83
C HIS A 284 6.96 -17.62 3.27
N SER A 285 6.26 -18.74 3.46
CA SER A 285 5.93 -19.32 4.76
C SER A 285 7.06 -20.16 5.38
N GLU A 286 8.28 -20.04 4.86
CA GLU A 286 9.45 -20.72 5.42
C GLU A 286 9.72 -20.27 6.87
N PRO A 287 10.41 -21.09 7.69
CA PRO A 287 10.74 -20.70 9.05
C PRO A 287 11.51 -19.37 9.08
N PHE A 288 11.18 -18.52 10.04
CA PHE A 288 12.02 -17.37 10.37
C PHE A 288 13.39 -17.88 10.84
N PHE A 289 14.45 -17.23 10.36
CA PHE A 289 15.84 -17.45 10.75
C PHE A 289 16.28 -16.29 11.66
N PRO A 290 16.07 -16.38 12.99
CA PRO A 290 16.52 -15.34 13.92
C PRO A 290 18.00 -15.04 13.77
N GLU A 291 18.80 -16.06 13.51
CA GLU A 291 20.23 -15.97 13.28
C GLU A 291 20.52 -16.25 11.81
N ALA A 292 21.04 -15.27 11.08
CA ALA A 292 21.28 -15.38 9.64
C ALA A 292 22.11 -16.62 9.25
N TYR A 293 23.08 -17.03 10.06
CA TYR A 293 23.89 -18.23 9.81
C TYR A 293 23.06 -19.52 9.68
N GLN A 294 21.88 -19.58 10.30
CA GLN A 294 20.96 -20.72 10.19
C GLN A 294 20.43 -20.91 8.76
N ALA A 295 20.45 -19.86 7.93
CA ALA A 295 20.06 -19.93 6.52
C ALA A 295 21.14 -20.55 5.62
N LEU A 296 22.38 -20.75 6.10
CA LEU A 296 23.49 -21.26 5.30
C LEU A 296 23.19 -22.58 4.57
N PRO A 297 22.57 -23.61 5.19
CA PRO A 297 22.24 -24.85 4.49
C PRO A 297 21.26 -24.63 3.32
N LEU A 298 20.25 -23.76 3.51
CA LEU A 298 19.28 -23.42 2.47
C LEU A 298 19.96 -22.69 1.30
N ILE A 299 20.80 -21.71 1.60
CA ILE A 299 21.55 -20.96 0.57
C ILE A 299 22.42 -21.90 -0.26
N ARG A 300 23.12 -22.85 0.39
CA ARG A 300 23.98 -23.81 -0.29
C ARG A 300 23.20 -24.81 -1.13
N SER A 301 22.07 -25.30 -0.64
CA SER A 301 21.27 -26.28 -1.37
C SER A 301 20.45 -25.66 -2.51
N SER A 302 20.15 -24.36 -2.45
CA SER A 302 19.37 -23.69 -3.49
C SER A 302 20.21 -23.19 -4.67
N THR A 303 21.54 -23.08 -4.52
CA THR A 303 22.47 -22.70 -5.59
C THR A 303 22.08 -21.41 -6.35
N PRO A 304 21.94 -20.26 -5.67
CA PRO A 304 21.61 -19.01 -6.34
C PRO A 304 22.77 -18.49 -7.20
N GLU A 305 22.45 -17.72 -8.24
CA GLU A 305 23.43 -16.93 -9.00
C GLU A 305 24.07 -15.85 -8.12
N GLU A 306 23.30 -15.25 -7.22
CA GLU A 306 23.77 -14.20 -6.31
C GLU A 306 23.12 -14.31 -4.93
N VAL A 307 23.92 -14.05 -3.88
CA VAL A 307 23.44 -13.78 -2.53
C VAL A 307 23.55 -12.28 -2.27
N ILE A 308 22.42 -11.63 -2.10
CA ILE A 308 22.30 -10.18 -1.98
C ILE A 308 21.96 -9.83 -0.53
N PHE A 309 22.87 -9.13 0.14
CA PHE A 309 22.63 -8.55 1.46
C PHE A 309 21.99 -7.17 1.28
N VAL A 310 20.71 -7.06 1.60
CA VAL A 310 19.95 -5.82 1.41
C VAL A 310 19.86 -5.10 2.74
N ARG A 311 20.41 -3.89 2.82
CA ARG A 311 20.37 -3.04 4.01
C ARG A 311 19.43 -1.85 3.78
N CYS A 312 18.72 -1.45 4.82
CA CYS A 312 17.96 -0.21 4.86
C CYS A 312 18.88 0.97 5.12
N GLY A 313 18.72 2.06 4.37
CA GLY A 313 19.41 3.34 4.57
C GLY A 313 18.96 4.11 5.82
N SER A 314 18.37 3.44 6.82
CA SER A 314 18.01 4.03 8.11
C SER A 314 19.22 4.10 9.05
N GLU A 315 19.07 4.83 10.16
CA GLU A 315 20.06 4.84 11.25
C GLU A 315 20.23 3.47 11.93
N GLN A 316 19.20 2.61 11.87
CA GLN A 316 19.25 1.27 12.48
C GLN A 316 19.87 0.22 11.54
N GLY A 317 19.92 0.51 10.23
CA GLY A 317 20.55 -0.35 9.24
C GLY A 317 19.94 -1.75 9.19
N GLU A 318 18.61 -1.86 9.22
CA GLU A 318 17.91 -3.15 9.07
C GLU A 318 18.44 -3.90 7.84
N CYS A 319 18.54 -5.23 7.93
CA CYS A 319 19.11 -6.04 6.88
C CYS A 319 18.32 -7.34 6.68
N VAL A 320 18.12 -7.70 5.43
CA VAL A 320 17.55 -8.98 4.98
C VAL A 320 18.44 -9.60 3.89
N ILE A 321 18.23 -10.88 3.61
CA ILE A 321 18.97 -11.62 2.58
C ILE A 321 18.02 -11.96 1.43
N VAL A 322 18.46 -11.68 0.20
CA VAL A 322 17.75 -12.06 -1.03
C VAL A 322 18.65 -12.97 -1.86
N LEU A 323 18.11 -14.08 -2.32
CA LEU A 323 18.77 -15.00 -3.24
C LEU A 323 18.25 -14.74 -4.66
N LYS A 324 19.14 -14.46 -5.61
CA LYS A 324 18.80 -14.33 -7.02
C LYS A 324 19.14 -15.63 -7.74
N TYR A 325 18.21 -16.18 -8.51
CA TYR A 325 18.44 -17.37 -9.35
C TYR A 325 18.51 -17.04 -10.85
N ASN A 326 17.84 -15.98 -11.27
CA ASN A 326 17.90 -15.38 -12.60
C ASN A 326 17.21 -14.00 -12.53
N ASP A 327 16.98 -13.36 -13.68
CA ASP A 327 16.40 -12.02 -13.74
C ASP A 327 14.92 -11.92 -13.31
N TRP A 328 14.22 -13.04 -13.18
CA TRP A 328 12.79 -13.08 -12.82
C TRP A 328 12.50 -13.87 -11.54
N LYS A 329 13.50 -14.58 -10.99
CA LYS A 329 13.35 -15.48 -9.83
C LYS A 329 14.24 -15.03 -8.69
N PHE A 330 13.60 -14.48 -7.66
CA PHE A 330 14.24 -14.01 -6.44
C PHE A 330 13.56 -14.59 -5.21
N HIS A 331 14.34 -15.00 -4.21
CA HIS A 331 13.84 -15.50 -2.94
C HIS A 331 14.35 -14.65 -1.79
N ARG A 332 13.48 -13.84 -1.20
CA ARG A 332 13.78 -13.05 0.00
C ARG A 332 13.60 -13.93 1.23
N LEU A 333 14.69 -14.21 1.93
CA LEU A 333 14.70 -15.11 3.08
C LEU A 333 13.99 -14.47 4.27
N ASN A 334 13.32 -15.27 5.12
CA ASN A 334 12.76 -14.83 6.39
C ASN A 334 13.87 -14.57 7.44
N THR A 335 14.77 -13.63 7.17
CA THR A 335 15.89 -13.18 8.01
C THR A 335 15.70 -11.72 8.39
N TYR A 336 16.12 -11.30 9.58
CA TYR A 336 16.12 -9.88 9.95
C TYR A 336 17.17 -9.58 11.02
N CYS A 337 18.01 -8.59 10.80
CA CYS A 337 18.96 -8.09 11.79
C CYS A 337 19.28 -6.60 11.58
N HIS A 338 19.83 -5.95 12.61
CA HIS A 338 20.29 -4.57 12.52
C HIS A 338 21.81 -4.52 12.31
N VAL A 339 22.27 -3.82 11.26
CA VAL A 339 23.68 -3.51 11.00
C VAL A 339 24.00 -2.16 11.63
N SER A 340 23.94 -2.11 12.97
CA SER A 340 24.20 -0.92 13.79
C SER A 340 24.56 -1.28 15.24
N ALA A 341 24.91 -0.27 16.04
CA ALA A 341 25.03 -0.42 17.50
C ALA A 341 23.70 -0.30 18.25
N HIS A 342 22.58 -0.03 17.57
CA HIS A 342 21.24 0.06 18.18
C HIS A 342 20.65 -1.33 18.44
N VAL A 343 21.40 -2.19 19.14
CA VAL A 343 21.05 -3.58 19.40
C VAL A 343 21.17 -3.95 20.87
N GLY A 344 20.20 -4.71 21.38
CA GLY A 344 20.29 -5.39 22.66
C GLY A 344 21.10 -6.70 22.56
N GLY A 345 21.06 -7.53 23.62
CA GLY A 345 21.75 -8.82 23.65
C GLY A 345 21.43 -9.70 22.43
N THR A 346 20.13 -9.89 22.13
CA THR A 346 19.67 -10.64 20.95
C THR A 346 20.21 -10.05 19.65
N GLY A 347 20.01 -8.74 19.41
CA GLY A 347 20.45 -8.10 18.17
C GLY A 347 21.96 -8.19 17.95
N SER A 348 22.78 -8.11 19.01
CA SER A 348 24.23 -8.28 18.90
C SER A 348 24.64 -9.71 18.49
N ALA A 349 23.91 -10.74 18.94
CA ALA A 349 24.13 -12.12 18.49
C ALA A 349 23.69 -12.32 17.04
N GLN A 350 22.57 -11.71 16.62
CA GLN A 350 22.11 -11.72 15.23
C GLN A 350 23.11 -11.05 14.29
N LEU A 351 23.70 -9.92 14.71
CA LEU A 351 24.73 -9.22 13.94
C LEU A 351 26.01 -10.05 13.80
N LEU A 352 26.47 -10.72 14.87
CA LEU A 352 27.59 -11.67 14.78
C LEU A 352 27.25 -12.86 13.87
N SER A 353 26.00 -13.35 13.90
CA SER A 353 25.52 -14.42 13.02
C SER A 353 25.55 -14.01 11.54
N LEU A 354 25.10 -12.78 11.21
CA LEU A 354 25.24 -12.21 9.87
C LEU A 354 26.71 -12.11 9.45
N TYR A 355 27.58 -11.57 10.30
CA TYR A 355 29.02 -11.48 10.04
C TYR A 355 29.62 -12.86 9.71
N ASN A 356 29.29 -13.88 10.50
CA ASN A 356 29.77 -15.24 10.28
C ASN A 356 29.24 -15.84 8.98
N LEU A 357 27.99 -15.54 8.62
CA LEU A 357 27.38 -16.03 7.38
C LEU A 357 28.09 -15.43 6.18
N ILE A 358 28.24 -14.10 6.16
CA ILE A 358 28.95 -13.39 5.09
C ILE A 358 30.36 -13.96 4.96
N ARG A 359 31.10 -14.06 6.07
CA ARG A 359 32.46 -14.61 6.08
C ARG A 359 32.55 -16.01 5.50
N GLU A 360 31.57 -16.87 5.78
CA GLU A 360 31.52 -18.24 5.26
C GLU A 360 31.21 -18.27 3.77
N LEU A 361 30.30 -17.42 3.30
CA LEU A 361 29.93 -17.28 1.89
C LEU A 361 31.02 -16.59 1.05
N SER A 362 31.84 -15.71 1.64
CA SER A 362 32.96 -15.03 0.97
C SER A 362 34.19 -15.91 0.76
N LYS A 363 34.24 -17.12 1.31
CA LYS A 363 35.42 -17.98 1.17
C LYS A 363 35.63 -18.38 -0.30
N PRO A 364 36.88 -18.45 -0.80
CA PRO A 364 37.14 -18.74 -2.22
C PRO A 364 36.51 -20.05 -2.73
N HIS A 365 36.35 -21.04 -1.87
CA HIS A 365 35.79 -22.34 -2.19
C HIS A 365 34.25 -22.42 -2.05
N SER A 366 33.56 -21.32 -1.72
CA SER A 366 32.09 -21.29 -1.66
C SER A 366 31.45 -21.30 -3.05
N ASN A 367 32.17 -20.79 -4.07
CA ASN A 367 31.65 -20.49 -5.41
C ASN A 367 30.37 -19.63 -5.41
N MET A 368 30.13 -18.86 -4.34
CA MET A 368 28.99 -17.97 -4.19
C MET A 368 29.39 -16.55 -4.59
N TYR A 369 28.54 -15.89 -5.37
CA TYR A 369 28.70 -14.48 -5.66
C TYR A 369 27.88 -13.65 -4.67
N CYS A 370 28.57 -12.97 -3.75
CA CYS A 370 27.95 -12.12 -2.76
C CYS A 370 28.02 -10.65 -3.17
N VAL A 371 26.95 -9.91 -2.89
CA VAL A 371 26.83 -8.48 -3.16
C VAL A 371 25.98 -7.82 -2.08
N GLY A 372 26.09 -6.50 -1.95
CA GLY A 372 25.32 -5.73 -0.99
C GLY A 372 24.56 -4.63 -1.69
N GLU A 373 23.36 -4.37 -1.21
CA GLU A 373 22.50 -3.30 -1.69
C GLU A 373 22.02 -2.44 -0.52
N THR A 374 21.77 -1.17 -0.79
CA THR A 374 21.15 -0.26 0.17
C THR A 374 19.88 0.31 -0.44
N LEU A 375 18.74 0.07 0.21
CA LEU A 375 17.44 0.61 -0.19
C LEU A 375 17.03 1.77 0.72
N ASN A 376 16.22 2.68 0.21
CA ASN A 376 15.57 3.66 1.08
C ASN A 376 14.53 2.97 1.99
N PRO A 377 14.15 3.57 3.13
CA PRO A 377 13.26 2.91 4.10
C PRO A 377 11.92 2.44 3.54
N ARG A 378 11.35 3.13 2.55
CA ARG A 378 10.08 2.73 1.93
C ARG A 378 10.24 1.46 1.09
N GLU A 379 11.22 1.44 0.18
CA GLU A 379 11.50 0.27 -0.67
C GLU A 379 11.89 -0.94 0.18
N PHE A 380 12.64 -0.72 1.26
CA PHE A 380 13.01 -1.79 2.18
C PHE A 380 11.80 -2.39 2.89
N ASP A 381 10.85 -1.57 3.36
CA ASP A 381 9.62 -2.05 4.01
C ASP A 381 8.73 -2.82 3.03
N GLU A 382 8.57 -2.31 1.80
CA GLU A 382 7.85 -3.00 0.72
C GLU A 382 8.49 -4.36 0.38
N LEU A 383 9.84 -4.46 0.37
CA LEU A 383 10.58 -5.71 0.18
C LEU A 383 10.41 -6.68 1.36
N LEU A 384 10.54 -6.18 2.59
CA LEU A 384 10.43 -6.95 3.82
C LEU A 384 9.05 -7.60 3.94
N ASN A 385 7.99 -6.83 3.65
CA ASN A 385 6.61 -7.28 3.68
C ASN A 385 6.20 -8.11 2.46
N GLY A 386 7.09 -8.29 1.47
CA GLY A 386 6.87 -9.06 0.25
C GLY A 386 5.86 -8.42 -0.71
N GLU A 387 5.71 -7.10 -0.65
CA GLU A 387 4.76 -6.32 -1.45
C GLU A 387 5.32 -5.97 -2.84
N VAL A 388 6.64 -5.92 -2.97
CA VAL A 388 7.36 -5.61 -4.22
C VAL A 388 8.24 -6.79 -4.66
N ALA A 389 8.42 -6.95 -5.97
CA ALA A 389 9.33 -7.95 -6.51
C ALA A 389 10.77 -7.52 -6.16
N PRO A 390 11.63 -8.40 -5.61
CA PRO A 390 12.99 -8.00 -5.28
C PRO A 390 13.76 -7.47 -6.50
N GLY A 391 13.56 -8.06 -7.68
CA GLY A 391 14.19 -7.61 -8.92
C GLY A 391 13.87 -6.17 -9.33
N SER A 392 12.71 -5.63 -8.93
CA SER A 392 12.29 -4.28 -9.35
C SER A 392 12.80 -3.15 -8.45
N VAL A 393 13.25 -3.46 -7.23
CA VAL A 393 13.85 -2.49 -6.30
C VAL A 393 15.36 -2.64 -6.16
N LEU A 394 15.92 -3.82 -6.47
CA LEU A 394 17.36 -4.04 -6.42
C LEU A 394 18.02 -3.50 -7.69
N GLY A 395 19.08 -2.72 -7.52
CA GLY A 395 19.85 -2.13 -8.61
C GLY A 395 20.56 -3.17 -9.47
N LYS A 396 20.95 -2.75 -10.69
CA LYS A 396 21.78 -3.56 -11.58
C LYS A 396 23.18 -3.77 -10.97
N ARG A 397 23.84 -4.89 -11.30
CA ARG A 397 25.15 -5.32 -10.74
C ARG A 397 26.21 -4.20 -10.58
N GLY A 398 26.22 -3.18 -11.44
CA GLY A 398 27.20 -2.08 -11.40
C GLY A 398 26.89 -0.90 -10.47
N SER A 399 25.69 -0.84 -9.87
CA SER A 399 25.27 0.25 -8.96
C SER A 399 25.42 -0.11 -7.48
N ARG A 400 25.92 -1.31 -7.19
CA ARG A 400 25.84 -1.94 -5.86
C ARG A 400 26.98 -1.51 -4.95
N MET A 401 26.68 -1.29 -3.68
CA MET A 401 27.63 -0.81 -2.67
C MET A 401 28.25 -1.98 -1.89
N PRO A 402 29.58 -2.11 -1.82
CA PRO A 402 30.23 -3.25 -1.15
C PRO A 402 30.27 -3.11 0.38
N TRP A 403 29.18 -2.60 0.99
CA TRP A 403 29.07 -2.43 2.44
C TRP A 403 29.18 -3.78 3.19
N TRP A 404 28.71 -4.86 2.58
CA TRP A 404 28.73 -6.21 3.12
C TRP A 404 30.16 -6.75 3.27
N ASP A 405 31.06 -6.40 2.34
CA ASP A 405 32.48 -6.75 2.40
C ASP A 405 33.19 -5.86 3.43
N ALA A 406 32.85 -4.56 3.45
CA ALA A 406 33.33 -3.64 4.48
C ALA A 406 32.95 -4.10 5.91
N LEU A 407 31.78 -4.74 6.10
CA LEU A 407 31.36 -5.32 7.38
C LEU A 407 32.31 -6.43 7.88
N LEU A 408 33.03 -7.12 6.98
CA LEU A 408 34.01 -8.13 7.35
C LEU A 408 35.31 -7.51 7.89
N ASP A 409 35.59 -6.26 7.54
CA ASP A 409 36.81 -5.53 7.86
C ASP A 409 36.77 -4.85 9.23
N ILE A 410 36.44 -5.63 10.26
CA ILE A 410 36.29 -5.15 11.64
C ILE A 410 37.60 -4.64 12.27
N GLU A 411 38.74 -4.97 11.66
CA GLU A 411 40.09 -4.53 12.05
C GLU A 411 40.63 -3.42 11.13
N TYR A 412 39.81 -2.90 10.19
CA TYR A 412 40.16 -1.79 9.30
C TYR A 412 41.48 -2.00 8.53
N LYS A 413 41.67 -3.20 7.98
CA LYS A 413 42.87 -3.61 7.25
C LYS A 413 42.88 -3.11 5.80
N HIS A 414 41.72 -2.83 5.21
CA HIS A 414 41.66 -2.32 3.85
C HIS A 414 42.01 -0.83 3.78
N ALA A 415 42.70 -0.41 2.71
CA ALA A 415 43.06 1.00 2.52
C ALA A 415 41.84 1.94 2.46
N THR A 416 40.67 1.41 2.07
CA THR A 416 39.39 2.13 2.00
C THR A 416 38.72 2.32 3.35
N ALA A 417 39.22 1.69 4.42
CA ALA A 417 38.67 1.75 5.77
C ALA A 417 38.45 3.18 6.30
N THR A 418 39.33 4.11 5.94
CA THR A 418 39.25 5.52 6.36
C THR A 418 38.01 6.23 5.83
N HIS A 419 37.35 5.69 4.80
CA HIS A 419 36.17 6.27 4.15
C HIS A 419 34.87 5.53 4.49
N TYR A 420 34.90 4.47 5.32
CA TYR A 420 33.69 3.69 5.61
C TYR A 420 32.57 4.51 6.26
N LEU A 421 32.92 5.48 7.10
CA LEU A 421 31.93 6.39 7.70
C LEU A 421 31.18 7.18 6.62
N ASP A 422 31.93 7.75 5.67
CA ASP A 422 31.36 8.57 4.59
C ASP A 422 30.59 7.71 3.57
N LEU A 423 31.10 6.51 3.26
CA LEU A 423 30.54 5.62 2.25
C LEU A 423 29.31 4.85 2.74
N TYR A 424 29.29 4.40 3.99
CA TYR A 424 28.31 3.42 4.50
C TYR A 424 27.59 3.86 5.79
N GLY A 425 27.92 5.05 6.30
CA GLY A 425 27.31 5.65 7.47
C GLY A 425 27.80 5.10 8.81
N ALA A 426 27.49 5.85 9.88
CA ALA A 426 27.92 5.54 11.25
C ALA A 426 27.45 4.15 11.72
N ALA A 427 26.25 3.73 11.31
CA ALA A 427 25.69 2.43 11.68
C ALA A 427 26.60 1.25 11.28
N LEU A 428 27.25 1.27 10.10
CA LEU A 428 28.19 0.19 9.74
C LEU A 428 29.42 0.19 10.66
N VAL A 429 30.01 1.36 10.89
CA VAL A 429 31.21 1.54 11.74
C VAL A 429 30.91 1.09 13.17
N ASP A 430 29.73 1.42 13.67
CA ASP A 430 29.24 1.02 14.97
C ASP A 430 29.02 -0.50 15.08
N ALA A 431 28.54 -1.14 14.00
CA ALA A 431 28.41 -2.59 13.93
C ALA A 431 29.76 -3.31 14.13
N HIS A 432 30.87 -2.78 13.63
CA HIS A 432 32.21 -3.35 13.84
C HIS A 432 32.59 -3.45 15.32
N ARG A 433 32.21 -2.45 16.12
CA ARG A 433 32.45 -2.48 17.57
C ARG A 433 31.65 -3.61 18.23
N VAL A 434 30.36 -3.72 17.91
CA VAL A 434 29.48 -4.77 18.47
C VAL A 434 29.98 -6.17 18.10
N ILE A 435 30.38 -6.37 16.85
CA ILE A 435 30.92 -7.66 16.37
C ILE A 435 32.18 -8.04 17.16
N ARG A 436 33.16 -7.13 17.30
CA ARG A 436 34.38 -7.38 18.07
C ARG A 436 34.09 -7.75 19.52
N GLU A 437 33.19 -7.00 20.18
CA GLU A 437 32.78 -7.28 21.56
C GLU A 437 32.17 -8.68 21.69
N GLN A 438 31.35 -9.11 20.74
CA GLN A 438 30.72 -10.44 20.76
C GLN A 438 31.69 -11.58 20.45
N ILE A 439 32.66 -11.39 19.55
CA ILE A 439 33.73 -12.36 19.29
C ILE A 439 34.54 -12.61 20.58
N VAL A 440 34.89 -11.54 21.31
CA VAL A 440 35.62 -11.67 22.59
C VAL A 440 34.80 -12.42 23.63
N LYS A 441 33.47 -12.18 23.70
CA LYS A 441 32.58 -12.86 24.64
C LYS A 441 32.40 -14.35 24.33
N THR A 442 32.43 -14.74 23.06
CA THR A 442 32.24 -16.14 22.62
C THR A 442 33.54 -16.96 22.63
N THR A 443 34.69 -16.31 22.68
CA THR A 443 36.02 -16.96 22.74
C THR A 443 36.53 -17.17 24.18
N LYS A 444 35.88 -16.54 25.16
CA LYS A 444 36.09 -16.77 26.61
C LYS A 444 35.08 -17.78 27.12
#